data_AF-A0A496W2P4-F1
#
_entry.id   AF-A0A496W2P4-F1
#
_cell.length_a   1.000
_cell.length_b   1.000
_cell.length_c   1.000
_cell.angle_alpha   90.00
_cell.angle_beta   90.00
_cell.angle_gamma   90.00
#
_symmetry.space_group_name_H-M   'P 1'
#
loop_
_entity.id
_entity.type
_entity.pdbx_description
1 polymer ?
#
loop_
_entity_poly.entity_id
_entity_poly.type
_entity_poly.pdbx_seq_one_letter_code
_entity_poly.pdbx_strand_id
1 'polypeptide(L)'
;MEQDCRNTCQFPIIVDLNIQHGGFQTLQRQIFGLPSLAKKIVAKTNPKYYISGGGVRNIIFGNPTLKVDVWGNGLELPFSDGCFDIVAHFEVMEHVSSPEVLFQEIARCLKQDGYLLFSVPFIYQNHSGIDISRLTQQGVEALAQKQGLEKVNYLSTGFGTALSQLSNSFIIKQVVKFHDDSCSTARKIITAVLATMFLFPVINVMGLIIDKIWFDSAYANRHFFLYKKNPLFKGKQNR
;
A
#
# COMPACT_ATOMS: atom_id res chain seq x y z
N MET A 1 -17.52 22.83 14.26
CA MET A 1 -16.19 23.34 13.88
C MET A 1 -15.72 22.54 12.68
N GLU A 2 -16.02 23.03 11.49
CA GLU A 2 -15.41 22.56 10.25
C GLU A 2 -13.95 23.01 10.25
N GLN A 3 -13.04 22.10 10.53
CA GLN A 3 -11.61 22.34 10.36
C GLN A 3 -11.21 21.90 8.95
N ASP A 4 -10.67 22.89 8.23
CA ASP A 4 -10.22 22.89 6.86
C ASP A 4 -9.31 21.68 6.53
N CYS A 5 -9.91 20.62 5.98
CA CYS A 5 -9.24 19.36 5.63
C CYS A 5 -8.42 19.43 4.33
N ARG A 6 -8.17 20.62 3.78
CA ARG A 6 -7.55 20.76 2.45
C ARG A 6 -6.02 20.66 2.43
N ASN A 7 -5.37 20.75 3.60
CA ASN A 7 -3.90 20.89 3.70
C ASN A 7 -3.21 19.87 4.62
N THR A 8 -3.90 18.83 5.11
CA THR A 8 -3.28 17.80 5.96
C THR A 8 -2.99 16.54 5.15
N CYS A 9 -1.79 15.96 5.33
CA CYS A 9 -1.41 14.68 4.72
C CYS A 9 -2.28 13.56 5.25
N GLN A 10 -3.35 13.27 4.51
CA GLN A 10 -4.48 12.44 4.94
C GLN A 10 -4.52 11.16 4.12
N PHE A 11 -3.71 10.15 4.48
CA PHE A 11 -3.71 8.85 3.79
C PHE A 11 -3.68 7.65 4.76
N PRO A 12 -4.25 6.49 4.38
CA PRO A 12 -4.57 5.40 5.32
C PRO A 12 -3.31 4.64 5.73
N ILE A 13 -3.12 4.47 7.04
CA ILE A 13 -2.08 3.64 7.62
C ILE A 13 -2.81 2.52 8.38
N ILE A 14 -2.59 1.26 8.02
CA ILE A 14 -3.17 0.16 8.78
C ILE A 14 -2.25 -0.11 9.96
N VAL A 15 -2.65 0.33 11.13
CA VAL A 15 -1.84 0.24 12.33
C VAL A 15 -2.48 -0.79 13.25
N ASP A 16 -1.71 -1.76 13.73
CA ASP A 16 -2.14 -2.88 14.59
C ASP A 16 -2.66 -4.11 13.85
N LEU A 17 -1.73 -5.02 13.51
CA LEU A 17 -2.01 -6.44 13.34
C LEU A 17 -1.69 -7.16 14.66
N ASN A 18 -2.53 -7.02 15.68
CA ASN A 18 -2.36 -7.80 16.90
C ASN A 18 -2.59 -9.28 16.57
N ILE A 19 -1.68 -10.14 17.04
CA ILE A 19 -1.71 -11.59 16.82
C ILE A 19 -2.75 -12.19 17.76
N GLN A 20 -4.03 -12.01 17.45
CA GLN A 20 -5.09 -12.89 17.95
C GLN A 20 -6.13 -13.14 16.85
N HIS A 21 -6.11 -14.39 16.39
CA HIS A 21 -7.07 -15.11 15.56
C HIS A 21 -7.99 -14.35 14.59
N GLY A 22 -7.73 -14.61 13.30
CA GLY A 22 -8.79 -14.93 12.33
C GLY A 22 -9.40 -13.75 11.58
N GLY A 23 -8.74 -13.30 10.51
CA GLY A 23 -9.38 -12.39 9.54
C GLY A 23 -8.60 -12.11 8.25
N PHE A 24 -7.27 -12.24 8.25
CA PHE A 24 -6.42 -11.71 7.17
C PHE A 24 -6.09 -12.67 6.01
N GLN A 25 -6.83 -13.78 5.85
CA GLN A 25 -6.44 -14.84 4.90
C GLN A 25 -6.52 -14.45 3.41
N THR A 26 -7.33 -13.44 3.05
CA THR A 26 -7.58 -13.10 1.65
C THR A 26 -6.53 -12.13 1.08
N LEU A 27 -6.02 -11.17 1.86
CA LEU A 27 -4.89 -10.30 1.46
C LEU A 27 -3.56 -11.09 1.35
N GLN A 28 -3.46 -12.16 2.14
CA GLN A 28 -2.25 -12.96 2.35
C GLN A 28 -1.80 -13.78 1.13
N ARG A 29 -2.73 -14.18 0.25
CA ARG A 29 -2.41 -15.06 -0.90
C ARG A 29 -1.94 -14.31 -2.14
N GLN A 30 -2.34 -13.04 -2.31
CA GLN A 30 -2.07 -12.29 -3.53
C GLN A 30 -0.83 -11.39 -3.44
N ILE A 31 -0.45 -10.93 -2.25
CA ILE A 31 0.55 -9.84 -2.12
C ILE A 31 1.97 -10.37 -1.87
N PHE A 32 2.14 -11.60 -1.39
CA PHE A 32 3.39 -11.96 -0.73
C PHE A 32 3.85 -13.40 -0.97
N GLY A 33 4.69 -13.59 -1.98
CA GLY A 33 5.61 -14.73 -2.11
C GLY A 33 6.70 -14.73 -1.02
N LEU A 34 6.36 -14.34 0.21
CA LEU A 34 7.30 -14.10 1.30
C LEU A 34 7.88 -15.42 1.86
N PRO A 35 9.10 -15.35 2.45
CA PRO A 35 9.68 -16.40 3.26
C PRO A 35 8.72 -16.90 4.36
N SER A 36 8.94 -18.12 4.83
CA SER A 36 8.12 -18.82 5.84
C SER A 36 7.80 -17.99 7.09
N LEU A 37 8.65 -17.02 7.46
CA LEU A 37 8.47 -16.12 8.59
C LEU A 37 7.30 -15.14 8.41
N ALA A 38 7.21 -14.43 7.27
CA ALA A 38 6.16 -13.43 7.11
C ALA A 38 4.79 -14.06 6.82
N LYS A 39 4.77 -15.26 6.20
CA LYS A 39 3.54 -16.08 6.14
C LYS A 39 3.03 -16.45 7.53
N LYS A 40 3.93 -16.79 8.47
CA LYS A 40 3.57 -17.09 9.86
C LYS A 40 3.06 -15.86 10.63
N ILE A 41 3.64 -14.69 10.38
CA ILE A 41 3.23 -13.42 10.99
C ILE A 41 1.83 -13.02 10.48
N VAL A 42 1.61 -13.05 9.16
CA VAL A 42 0.35 -12.61 8.53
C VAL A 42 -0.81 -13.60 8.73
N ALA A 43 -0.54 -14.91 8.86
CA ALA A 43 -1.59 -15.92 9.04
C ALA A 43 -2.35 -15.82 10.38
N LYS A 44 -1.78 -15.10 11.35
CA LYS A 44 -2.24 -15.11 12.74
C LYS A 44 -2.86 -13.80 13.20
N THR A 45 -3.07 -12.83 12.32
CA THR A 45 -3.44 -11.48 12.70
C THR A 45 -4.89 -11.14 12.38
N ASN A 46 -5.53 -10.40 13.29
CA ASN A 46 -6.78 -9.69 13.06
C ASN A 46 -6.49 -8.20 13.34
N PRO A 47 -6.65 -7.30 12.36
CA PRO A 47 -6.31 -5.90 12.56
C PRO A 47 -7.21 -5.26 13.62
N LYS A 48 -6.61 -4.58 14.59
CA LYS A 48 -7.33 -3.96 15.71
C LYS A 48 -7.63 -2.48 15.49
N TYR A 49 -6.84 -1.79 14.67
CA TYR A 49 -7.13 -0.41 14.27
C TYR A 49 -6.95 -0.24 12.76
N TYR A 50 -7.96 0.36 12.14
CA TYR A 50 -7.83 0.91 10.79
C TYR A 50 -7.73 2.42 10.87
N ILE A 51 -6.64 2.99 10.34
CA ILE A 51 -6.54 4.43 10.15
C ILE A 51 -6.80 4.73 8.69
N SER A 52 -7.85 5.51 8.46
CA SER A 52 -8.05 6.17 7.18
C SER A 52 -7.67 7.64 7.32
N GLY A 53 -6.93 8.16 6.36
CA GLY A 53 -6.73 9.59 6.25
C GLY A 53 -7.99 10.26 5.71
N GLY A 54 -8.31 11.46 6.22
CA GLY A 54 -9.55 12.20 5.91
C GLY A 54 -9.93 12.40 4.43
N GLY A 55 -9.00 12.22 3.48
CA GLY A 55 -9.26 12.35 2.04
C GLY A 55 -9.89 11.13 1.37
N VAL A 56 -9.94 9.96 2.03
CA VAL A 56 -10.33 8.70 1.38
C VAL A 56 -11.84 8.41 1.47
N ARG A 57 -12.68 9.45 1.55
CA ARG A 57 -14.14 9.24 1.56
C ARG A 57 -14.65 8.63 0.25
N ASN A 58 -14.01 8.94 -0.88
CA ASN A 58 -14.56 8.65 -2.21
C ASN A 58 -13.68 7.80 -3.14
N ILE A 59 -12.39 7.57 -2.86
CA ILE A 59 -11.46 7.00 -3.86
C ILE A 59 -11.17 5.50 -3.66
N ILE A 60 -11.13 4.99 -2.42
CA ILE A 60 -10.77 3.57 -2.15
C ILE A 60 -11.96 2.77 -1.60
N PHE A 61 -12.93 3.42 -0.95
CA PHE A 61 -13.92 2.74 -0.11
C PHE A 61 -15.35 3.01 -0.53
N GLY A 62 -15.70 2.78 -1.80
CA GLY A 62 -17.10 2.80 -2.29
C GLY A 62 -18.05 1.82 -1.59
N ASN A 63 -17.68 1.27 -0.43
CA ASN A 63 -18.46 0.41 0.42
C ASN A 63 -18.60 1.04 1.84
N PRO A 64 -19.79 1.54 2.22
CA PRO A 64 -20.04 2.21 3.51
C PRO A 64 -19.96 1.30 4.75
N THR A 65 -19.57 0.04 4.60
CA THR A 65 -19.54 -0.96 5.68
C THR A 65 -18.18 -1.14 6.36
N LEU A 66 -17.10 -0.53 5.85
CA LEU A 66 -15.79 -0.59 6.50
C LEU A 66 -15.76 0.37 7.69
N LYS A 67 -15.77 -0.20 8.90
CA LYS A 67 -15.65 0.56 10.15
C LYS A 67 -14.20 1.00 10.33
N VAL A 68 -13.96 2.30 10.21
CA VAL A 68 -12.69 2.93 10.60
C VAL A 68 -12.71 3.13 12.12
N ASP A 69 -11.72 2.61 12.83
CA ASP A 69 -11.65 2.72 14.29
C ASP A 69 -11.10 4.07 14.74
N VAL A 70 -10.12 4.61 14.00
CA VAL A 70 -9.43 5.85 14.34
C VAL A 70 -9.17 6.66 13.07
N TRP A 71 -9.46 7.97 13.12
CA TRP A 71 -9.03 8.92 12.09
C TRP A 71 -7.80 9.68 12.60
N GLY A 72 -6.82 9.89 11.74
CA GLY A 72 -5.57 10.55 12.14
C GLY A 72 -4.75 11.10 10.98
N ASN A 73 -3.79 11.97 11.31
CA ASN A 73 -2.79 12.49 10.40
C ASN A 73 -1.57 11.54 10.41
N GLY A 74 -1.09 11.11 9.24
CA GLY A 74 0.10 10.25 9.17
C GLY A 74 1.38 10.93 9.67
N LEU A 75 1.40 12.27 9.72
CA LEU A 75 2.52 13.06 10.24
C LEU A 75 2.45 13.29 11.75
N GLU A 76 1.33 12.91 12.39
CA GLU A 76 1.11 13.02 13.84
C GLU A 76 0.09 11.94 14.23
N LEU A 77 0.61 10.74 14.46
CA LEU A 77 -0.22 9.57 14.72
C LEU A 77 -0.81 9.65 16.14
N PRO A 78 -2.13 9.49 16.31
CA PRO A 78 -2.82 9.65 17.59
C PRO A 78 -2.65 8.43 18.52
N PHE A 79 -1.44 7.89 18.61
CA PHE A 79 -1.10 6.74 19.45
C PHE A 79 0.12 7.04 20.30
N SER A 80 0.22 6.34 21.43
CA SER A 80 1.37 6.39 22.30
C SER A 80 2.59 5.73 21.65
N ASP A 81 3.77 6.04 22.15
CA ASP A 81 5.01 5.37 21.75
C ASP A 81 4.93 3.87 22.06
N GLY A 82 5.53 3.05 21.19
CA GLY A 82 5.72 1.63 21.45
C GLY A 82 4.44 0.84 21.73
N CYS A 83 3.32 1.18 21.10
CA CYS A 83 2.05 0.49 21.32
C CYS A 83 1.78 -0.65 20.33
N PHE A 84 2.46 -0.70 19.18
CA PHE A 84 2.21 -1.70 18.13
C PHE A 84 3.35 -2.69 17.93
N ASP A 85 3.00 -3.97 17.82
CA ASP A 85 3.93 -5.02 17.40
C ASP A 85 4.17 -5.00 15.89
N ILE A 86 3.14 -4.61 15.11
CA ILE A 86 3.20 -4.56 13.64
C ILE A 86 2.45 -3.33 13.13
N VAL A 87 3.07 -2.61 12.19
CA VAL A 87 2.44 -1.56 11.38
C VAL A 87 2.43 -2.00 9.91
N ALA A 88 1.33 -1.76 9.20
CA ALA A 88 1.19 -2.02 7.78
C ALA A 88 0.81 -0.74 7.01
N HIS A 89 1.61 -0.40 6.01
CA HIS A 89 1.44 0.83 5.25
C HIS A 89 1.66 0.53 3.76
N PHE A 90 0.60 0.52 2.97
CA PHE A 90 0.64 0.06 1.59
C PHE A 90 0.11 1.12 0.64
N GLU A 91 0.86 1.43 -0.41
CA GLU A 91 0.40 2.15 -1.61
C GLU A 91 -0.29 3.49 -1.33
N VAL A 92 0.31 4.28 -0.43
CA VAL A 92 -0.19 5.63 -0.10
C VAL A 92 0.91 6.66 0.18
N MET A 93 2.17 6.23 0.22
CA MET A 93 3.31 7.11 0.55
C MET A 93 3.51 8.20 -0.52
N GLU A 94 3.16 7.89 -1.77
CA GLU A 94 3.22 8.80 -2.90
C GLU A 94 2.43 10.10 -2.66
N HIS A 95 1.46 10.07 -1.75
CA HIS A 95 0.63 11.21 -1.41
C HIS A 95 1.13 12.01 -0.18
N VAL A 96 2.18 11.54 0.50
CA VAL A 96 2.67 12.12 1.75
C VAL A 96 3.74 13.17 1.45
N SER A 97 3.52 14.42 1.88
CA SER A 97 4.45 15.54 1.63
C SER A 97 5.76 15.41 2.40
N SER A 98 5.76 14.70 3.52
CA SER A 98 6.90 14.56 4.41
C SER A 98 7.14 13.09 4.79
N PRO A 99 7.67 12.27 3.85
CA PRO A 99 7.91 10.84 4.09
C PRO A 99 8.76 10.55 5.33
N GLU A 100 9.75 11.41 5.62
CA GLU A 100 10.64 11.25 6.78
C GLU A 100 9.89 11.33 8.11
N VAL A 101 8.96 12.28 8.25
CA VAL A 101 8.13 12.46 9.46
C VAL A 101 7.18 11.28 9.64
N LEU A 102 6.60 10.79 8.55
CA LEU A 102 5.75 9.59 8.60
C LEU A 102 6.55 8.35 9.05
N PHE A 103 7.75 8.12 8.51
CA PHE A 103 8.60 7.03 8.97
C PHE A 103 8.99 7.18 10.45
N GLN A 104 9.20 8.42 10.93
CA GLN A 104 9.46 8.70 12.34
C GLN A 104 8.26 8.33 13.21
N GLU A 105 7.05 8.74 12.83
CA GLU A 105 5.81 8.42 13.58
C GLU A 105 5.51 6.92 13.59
N ILE A 106 5.70 6.24 12.46
CA ILE A 106 5.60 4.77 12.38
C ILE A 106 6.60 4.11 13.33
N ALA A 107 7.87 4.53 13.28
CA ALA A 107 8.91 4.00 14.15
C ALA A 107 8.61 4.29 15.63
N ARG A 108 8.09 5.48 15.96
CA ARG A 108 7.67 5.86 17.32
C ARG A 108 6.58 4.94 17.85
N CYS A 109 5.54 4.69 17.07
CA CYS A 109 4.41 3.86 17.48
C CYS A 109 4.77 2.36 17.58
N LEU A 110 5.79 1.90 16.86
CA LEU A 110 6.28 0.52 16.95
C LEU A 110 6.99 0.25 18.29
N LYS A 111 6.64 -0.88 18.92
CA LYS A 111 7.40 -1.48 20.02
C LYS A 111 8.83 -1.78 19.60
N GLN A 112 9.72 -1.90 20.58
CA GLN A 112 11.04 -2.51 20.31
C GLN A 112 10.84 -3.90 19.74
N ASP A 113 11.68 -4.27 18.77
CA ASP A 113 11.54 -5.49 17.97
C ASP A 113 10.24 -5.61 17.13
N GLY A 114 9.43 -4.55 17.05
CA GLY A 114 8.24 -4.49 16.21
C GLY A 114 8.56 -4.46 14.72
N TYR A 115 7.57 -4.78 13.88
CA TYR A 115 7.74 -4.93 12.43
C TYR A 115 6.93 -3.91 11.63
N LEU A 116 7.49 -3.44 10.52
CA LEU A 116 6.78 -2.64 9.53
C LEU A 116 6.65 -3.43 8.22
N LEU A 117 5.42 -3.62 7.77
CA LEU A 117 5.07 -4.04 6.41
C LEU A 117 4.82 -2.79 5.58
N PHE A 118 5.61 -2.58 4.54
CA PHE A 118 5.57 -1.33 3.79
C PHE A 118 5.53 -1.59 2.29
N SER A 119 4.71 -0.85 1.55
CA SER A 119 4.79 -0.83 0.08
C SER A 119 4.54 0.56 -0.50
N VAL A 120 5.17 0.80 -1.65
CA VAL A 120 5.03 2.04 -2.42
C VAL A 120 4.97 1.75 -3.91
N PRO A 121 4.20 2.53 -4.69
CA PRO A 121 4.27 2.47 -6.13
C PRO A 121 5.58 3.09 -6.63
N PHE A 122 6.03 2.62 -7.79
CA PHE A 122 7.18 3.17 -8.51
C PHE A 122 6.78 3.54 -9.95
N ILE A 123 6.70 2.56 -10.85
CA ILE A 123 6.17 2.78 -12.21
C ILE A 123 4.64 2.62 -12.18
N TYR A 124 3.93 3.70 -11.88
CA TYR A 124 2.47 3.72 -11.80
C TYR A 124 1.88 5.00 -12.37
N GLN A 125 0.69 4.90 -12.98
CA GLN A 125 -0.02 6.05 -13.53
C GLN A 125 -0.43 7.03 -12.44
N ASN A 126 -0.51 8.32 -12.76
CA ASN A 126 -1.21 9.25 -11.90
C ASN A 126 -2.71 8.86 -11.82
N HIS A 127 -3.21 8.73 -10.58
CA HIS A 127 -4.55 8.23 -10.29
C HIS A 127 -5.28 9.01 -9.19
N SER A 128 -4.71 10.11 -8.68
CA SER A 128 -5.33 10.91 -7.62
C SER A 128 -5.02 12.39 -7.80
N GLY A 129 -5.64 13.25 -6.97
CA GLY A 129 -5.36 14.69 -7.01
C GLY A 129 -3.98 15.06 -6.48
N ILE A 130 -3.46 14.31 -5.51
CA ILE A 130 -2.18 14.60 -4.83
C ILE A 130 -1.27 13.40 -5.07
N ASP A 131 -0.32 13.45 -6.00
CA ASP A 131 0.65 12.37 -6.24
C ASP A 131 2.03 13.03 -6.34
N ILE A 132 2.78 13.02 -5.23
CA ILE A 132 3.92 13.91 -4.97
C ILE A 132 5.25 13.20 -5.23
N SER A 133 5.34 11.89 -4.96
CA SER A 133 6.64 11.20 -4.99
C SER A 133 6.58 9.76 -5.51
N ARG A 134 7.63 9.39 -6.24
CA ARG A 134 7.95 8.00 -6.61
C ARG A 134 9.27 7.61 -5.93
N LEU A 135 9.15 6.94 -4.78
CA LEU A 135 10.34 6.52 -4.03
C LEU A 135 10.94 5.27 -4.67
N THR A 136 12.22 5.37 -5.03
CA THR A 136 13.02 4.20 -5.42
C THR A 136 13.24 3.30 -4.20
N GLN A 137 13.67 2.07 -4.46
CA GLN A 137 14.06 1.15 -3.39
C GLN A 137 15.02 1.80 -2.38
N GLN A 138 16.10 2.42 -2.86
CA GLN A 138 17.12 3.03 -2.01
C GLN A 138 16.59 4.25 -1.24
N GLY A 139 15.67 5.01 -1.85
CA GLY A 139 15.03 6.15 -1.18
C GLY A 139 14.22 5.71 0.04
N VAL A 140 13.44 4.63 -0.09
CA VAL A 140 12.69 4.06 1.03
C VAL A 140 13.64 3.52 2.11
N GLU A 141 14.68 2.78 1.70
CA GLU A 141 15.65 2.22 2.63
C GLU A 141 16.38 3.29 3.43
N ALA A 142 16.76 4.41 2.80
CA ALA A 142 17.41 5.53 3.49
C ALA A 142 16.48 6.19 4.53
N LEU A 143 15.20 6.37 4.20
CA LEU A 143 14.21 6.90 5.14
C LEU A 143 13.99 5.97 6.33
N ALA A 144 13.86 4.67 6.08
CA ALA A 144 13.67 3.66 7.13
C ALA A 144 14.88 3.58 8.07
N GLN A 145 16.10 3.52 7.51
CA GLN A 145 17.34 3.42 8.29
C GLN A 145 17.54 4.61 9.23
N LYS A 146 17.22 5.83 8.77
CA LYS A 146 17.27 7.03 9.60
C LYS A 146 16.41 6.95 10.87
N GLN A 147 15.38 6.10 10.87
CA GLN A 147 14.46 5.90 11.99
C GLN A 147 14.70 4.58 12.75
N GLY A 148 15.85 3.92 12.52
CA GLY A 148 16.20 2.68 13.19
C GLY A 148 15.40 1.47 12.70
N LEU A 149 14.84 1.53 11.50
CA LEU A 149 14.14 0.41 10.88
C LEU A 149 15.12 -0.36 9.97
N GLU A 150 15.42 -1.59 10.36
CA GLU A 150 16.34 -2.48 9.65
C GLU A 150 15.59 -3.37 8.68
N LYS A 151 16.07 -3.44 7.43
CA LYS A 151 15.43 -4.22 6.37
C LYS A 151 15.62 -5.72 6.65
N VAL A 152 14.50 -6.41 6.87
CA VAL A 152 14.46 -7.88 7.01
C VAL A 152 14.26 -8.54 5.65
N ASN A 153 13.38 -7.98 4.82
CA ASN A 153 13.12 -8.50 3.49
C ASN A 153 12.69 -7.40 2.51
N TYR A 154 12.90 -7.65 1.23
CA TYR A 154 12.47 -6.80 0.13
C TYR A 154 11.97 -7.67 -1.03
N LEU A 155 10.85 -7.26 -1.62
CA LEU A 155 10.31 -7.83 -2.84
C LEU A 155 9.91 -6.70 -3.78
N SER A 156 9.92 -6.99 -5.08
CA SER A 156 9.36 -6.11 -6.09
C SER A 156 8.58 -6.92 -7.09
N THR A 157 7.71 -6.25 -7.84
CA THR A 157 7.15 -6.81 -9.07
C THR A 157 8.19 -6.85 -10.17
N GLY A 158 7.98 -7.69 -11.19
CA GLY A 158 8.76 -7.67 -12.42
C GLY A 158 8.11 -6.85 -13.54
N PHE A 159 8.82 -6.75 -14.66
CA PHE A 159 8.40 -6.06 -15.87
C PHE A 159 7.04 -6.52 -16.40
N GLY A 160 6.77 -7.83 -16.42
CA GLY A 160 5.52 -8.41 -16.90
C GLY A 160 4.32 -8.02 -16.06
N THR A 161 4.46 -8.00 -14.73
CA THR A 161 3.43 -7.48 -13.82
C THR A 161 3.22 -5.98 -14.02
N ALA A 162 4.30 -5.20 -14.21
CA ALA A 162 4.21 -3.78 -14.48
C ALA A 162 3.45 -3.49 -15.77
N LEU A 163 3.83 -4.14 -16.86
CA LEU A 163 3.17 -4.05 -18.16
C LEU A 163 1.68 -4.41 -18.04
N SER A 164 1.37 -5.54 -17.39
CA SER A 164 0.00 -6.00 -17.23
C SER A 164 -0.87 -5.00 -16.48
N GLN A 165 -0.35 -4.47 -15.37
CA GLN A 165 -1.09 -3.51 -14.56
C GLN A 165 -1.33 -2.19 -15.32
N LEU A 166 -0.32 -1.67 -16.01
CA LEU A 166 -0.44 -0.43 -16.77
C LEU A 166 -1.40 -0.60 -17.95
N SER A 167 -1.30 -1.70 -18.70
CA SER A 167 -2.21 -2.03 -19.78
C SER A 167 -3.65 -2.15 -19.28
N ASN A 168 -3.88 -2.93 -18.22
CA ASN A 168 -5.21 -3.11 -17.63
C ASN A 168 -5.79 -1.77 -17.16
N SER A 169 -4.98 -0.95 -16.46
CA SER A 169 -5.42 0.36 -15.96
C SER A 169 -5.80 1.31 -17.10
N PHE A 170 -5.02 1.31 -18.19
CA PHE A 170 -5.33 2.08 -19.38
C PHE A 170 -6.62 1.60 -20.05
N ILE A 171 -6.75 0.29 -20.28
CA ILE A 171 -7.94 -0.31 -20.91
C ILE A 171 -9.19 0.00 -20.08
N ILE A 172 -9.15 -0.16 -18.76
CA ILE A 172 -10.27 0.17 -17.87
C ILE A 172 -10.67 1.64 -18.05
N LYS A 173 -9.70 2.57 -18.07
CA LYS A 173 -9.98 4.00 -18.31
C LYS A 173 -10.65 4.22 -19.68
N GLN A 174 -10.24 3.50 -20.72
CA GLN A 174 -10.88 3.62 -22.05
C GLN A 174 -12.29 3.05 -22.06
N VAL A 175 -12.50 1.88 -21.44
CA VAL A 175 -13.81 1.23 -21.33
C VAL A 175 -14.78 2.14 -20.58
N VAL A 176 -14.38 2.68 -19.42
CA VAL A 176 -15.20 3.62 -18.65
C VAL A 176 -15.54 4.88 -19.45
N LYS A 177 -14.58 5.48 -20.15
CA LYS A 177 -14.84 6.65 -21.02
C LYS A 177 -15.79 6.32 -22.17
N PHE A 178 -15.67 5.14 -22.76
CA PHE A 178 -16.55 4.67 -23.82
C PHE A 178 -17.98 4.38 -23.32
N HIS A 179 -18.15 4.20 -22.01
CA HIS A 179 -19.43 3.96 -21.33
C HIS A 179 -20.05 5.20 -20.72
N ASP A 180 -19.87 6.34 -21.36
CA ASP A 180 -20.58 7.56 -21.01
C ASP A 180 -22.11 7.36 -21.02
N ASP A 181 -22.87 8.27 -20.39
CA ASP A 181 -24.32 8.16 -20.14
C ASP A 181 -25.17 8.01 -21.42
N SER A 182 -24.57 8.28 -22.58
CA SER A 182 -25.17 8.08 -23.91
C SER A 182 -25.24 6.62 -24.38
N CYS A 183 -24.55 5.67 -23.70
CA CYS A 183 -24.53 4.26 -24.10
C CYS A 183 -25.62 3.42 -23.41
N SER A 184 -26.23 2.47 -24.13
CA SER A 184 -27.18 1.52 -23.55
C SER A 184 -26.52 0.60 -22.51
N THR A 185 -27.26 0.25 -21.45
CA THR A 185 -26.80 -0.66 -20.38
C THR A 185 -26.28 -1.99 -20.92
N ALA A 186 -26.91 -2.53 -21.97
CA ALA A 186 -26.49 -3.77 -22.62
C ALA A 186 -25.07 -3.66 -23.23
N ARG A 187 -24.75 -2.54 -23.90
CA ARG A 187 -23.41 -2.29 -24.45
C ARG A 187 -22.36 -2.18 -23.35
N LYS A 188 -22.70 -1.51 -22.23
CA LYS A 188 -21.84 -1.41 -21.04
C LYS A 188 -21.49 -2.80 -20.49
N ILE A 189 -22.50 -3.65 -20.32
CA ILE A 189 -22.32 -5.03 -19.84
C ILE A 189 -21.50 -5.87 -20.81
N ILE A 190 -21.84 -5.90 -22.10
CA ILE A 190 -21.18 -6.77 -23.09
C ILE A 190 -19.68 -6.49 -23.15
N THR A 191 -19.30 -5.22 -23.32
CA THR A 191 -17.89 -4.84 -23.41
C THR A 191 -17.13 -5.03 -22.08
N ALA A 192 -17.77 -4.83 -20.92
CA ALA A 192 -17.17 -5.16 -19.63
C ALA A 192 -16.93 -6.68 -19.49
N VAL A 193 -17.89 -7.51 -19.91
CA VAL A 193 -17.76 -8.98 -19.92
C VAL A 193 -16.67 -9.42 -20.88
N LEU A 194 -16.61 -8.87 -22.10
CA LEU A 194 -15.56 -9.22 -23.06
C LEU A 194 -14.16 -8.83 -22.58
N ALA A 195 -14.02 -7.63 -21.99
CA ALA A 195 -12.75 -7.19 -21.41
C ALA A 195 -12.33 -8.06 -20.22
N THR A 196 -13.26 -8.41 -19.34
CA THR A 196 -12.98 -9.20 -18.13
C THR A 196 -12.75 -10.69 -18.40
N MET A 197 -13.45 -11.29 -19.37
CA MET A 197 -13.33 -12.73 -19.67
C MET A 197 -12.18 -13.07 -20.62
N PHE A 198 -11.82 -12.17 -21.55
CA PHE A 198 -10.85 -12.50 -22.59
C PHE A 198 -9.58 -11.65 -22.51
N LEU A 199 -9.70 -10.34 -22.32
CA LEU A 199 -8.55 -9.45 -22.42
C LEU A 199 -7.69 -9.44 -21.15
N PHE A 200 -8.29 -9.21 -19.99
CA PHE A 200 -7.55 -9.13 -18.73
C PHE A 200 -6.86 -10.45 -18.33
N PRO A 201 -7.48 -11.64 -18.45
CA PRO A 201 -6.81 -12.88 -18.10
C PRO A 201 -5.59 -13.14 -19.00
N VAL A 202 -5.71 -12.88 -20.30
CA VAL A 202 -4.60 -13.03 -21.25
C VAL A 202 -3.45 -12.09 -20.89
N ILE A 203 -3.73 -10.81 -20.67
CA ILE A 203 -2.70 -9.83 -20.28
C ILE A 203 -1.99 -10.27 -19.00
N ASN A 204 -2.74 -10.63 -17.94
CA ASN A 204 -2.15 -11.00 -16.66
C ASN A 204 -1.35 -12.33 -16.74
N VAL A 205 -1.85 -13.34 -17.45
CA VAL A 205 -1.12 -14.61 -17.64
C VAL A 205 0.17 -14.37 -18.42
N MET A 206 0.12 -13.57 -19.49
CA MET A 206 1.31 -13.19 -20.24
C MET A 206 2.31 -12.42 -19.35
N GLY A 207 1.84 -11.50 -18.52
CA GLY A 207 2.67 -10.82 -17.53
C GLY A 207 3.37 -11.77 -16.57
N LEU A 208 2.65 -12.75 -16.02
CA LEU A 208 3.22 -13.76 -15.12
C LEU A 208 4.24 -14.66 -15.83
N ILE A 209 3.99 -15.02 -17.10
CA ILE A 209 4.95 -15.78 -17.92
C ILE A 209 6.21 -14.94 -18.16
N ILE A 210 6.06 -13.67 -18.51
CA ILE A 210 7.17 -12.74 -18.70
C ILE A 210 7.99 -12.63 -17.41
N ASP A 211 7.35 -12.42 -16.26
CA ASP A 211 8.06 -12.34 -14.97
C ASP A 211 8.74 -13.66 -14.59
N LYS A 212 8.21 -14.80 -15.03
CA LYS A 212 8.84 -16.11 -14.79
C LYS A 212 10.11 -16.31 -15.63
N ILE A 213 10.19 -15.71 -16.82
CA ILE A 213 11.30 -15.93 -17.78
C ILE A 213 12.33 -14.79 -17.68
N TRP A 214 11.87 -13.54 -17.57
CA TRP A 214 12.66 -12.31 -17.65
C TRP A 214 12.33 -11.37 -16.48
N PHE A 215 12.46 -11.88 -15.25
CA PHE A 215 12.30 -11.05 -14.07
C PHE A 215 13.37 -9.95 -14.02
N ASP A 216 12.93 -8.69 -14.00
CA ASP A 216 13.79 -7.54 -13.78
C ASP A 216 13.07 -6.52 -12.86
N SER A 217 13.68 -6.28 -11.70
CA SER A 217 13.17 -5.35 -10.69
C SER A 217 13.37 -3.88 -11.05
N ALA A 218 14.22 -3.56 -12.04
CA ALA A 218 14.38 -2.17 -12.52
C ALA A 218 13.09 -1.62 -13.12
N TYR A 219 12.21 -2.51 -13.61
CA TYR A 219 10.90 -2.18 -14.17
C TYR A 219 9.74 -2.43 -13.20
N ALA A 220 10.02 -2.52 -11.89
CA ALA A 220 8.98 -2.76 -10.91
C ALA A 220 7.95 -1.62 -10.90
N ASN A 221 6.66 -1.97 -10.88
CA ASN A 221 5.60 -0.98 -10.65
C ASN A 221 5.41 -0.66 -9.16
N ARG A 222 6.00 -1.46 -8.27
CA ARG A 222 5.92 -1.30 -6.81
C ARG A 222 7.04 -2.03 -6.08
N HIS A 223 7.31 -1.53 -4.88
CA HIS A 223 8.28 -2.07 -3.95
C HIS A 223 7.59 -2.50 -2.67
N PHE A 224 7.97 -3.66 -2.13
CA PHE A 224 7.48 -4.19 -0.86
C PHE A 224 8.65 -4.42 0.09
N PHE A 225 8.47 -4.04 1.34
CA PHE A 225 9.49 -4.14 2.38
C PHE A 225 8.91 -4.73 3.65
N LEU A 226 9.76 -5.48 4.34
CA LEU A 226 9.58 -5.85 5.73
C LEU A 226 10.75 -5.26 6.50
N TYR A 227 10.46 -4.37 7.44
CA TYR A 227 11.45 -3.83 8.37
C TYR A 227 11.20 -4.33 9.79
N LYS A 228 12.26 -4.32 10.59
CA LYS A 228 12.22 -4.55 12.04
C LYS A 228 12.81 -3.33 12.74
N LYS A 229 12.17 -2.87 13.82
CA LYS A 229 12.71 -1.79 14.65
C LYS A 229 13.91 -2.29 15.46
N ASN A 230 15.05 -1.62 15.30
CA ASN A 230 16.28 -1.92 16.03
C ASN A 230 16.11 -1.52 17.51
N PRO A 231 16.23 -2.46 18.47
CA PRO A 231 16.06 -2.19 19.90
C PRO A 231 17.12 -1.25 20.49
N LEU A 232 18.27 -1.12 19.83
CA LEU A 232 19.39 -0.26 20.26
C LEU A 232 19.33 1.14 19.64
N PHE A 233 18.39 1.40 18.73
CA PHE A 233 18.26 2.71 18.10
C PHE A 233 17.72 3.73 19.10
N LYS A 234 18.63 4.54 19.65
CA LYS A 234 18.29 5.77 20.36
C LYS A 234 18.17 6.84 19.30
N GLY A 235 16.95 7.14 18.85
CA GLY A 235 16.70 8.24 17.91
C GLY A 235 17.38 9.51 18.38
N LYS A 236 17.71 10.44 17.46
CA LYS A 236 18.21 11.75 17.85
C LYS A 236 17.18 12.37 18.80
N GLN A 237 17.49 12.40 20.10
CA GLN A 237 16.79 13.29 21.01
C GLN A 237 17.09 14.69 20.48
N ASN A 238 16.03 15.38 20.04
CA ASN A 238 16.12 16.75 19.58
C ASN A 238 16.89 17.56 20.65
N ARG A 239 18.07 18.05 20.29
CA ARG A 239 18.73 19.18 20.94
C ARG A 239 18.24 20.45 20.28
#